data_AF-A0A6G4R6S6-F1
#
_entry.id   AF-A0A6G4R6S6-F1
#
_cell.length_a   1.000
_cell.length_b   1.000
_cell.length_c   1.000
_cell.angle_alpha   90.00
_cell.angle_beta   90.00
_cell.angle_gamma   90.00
#
_symmetry.space_group_name_H-M   'P 1'
#
loop_
_entity.id
_entity.type
_entity.pdbx_description
1 polymer ?
#
loop_
_entity_poly.entity_id
_entity_poly.type
_entity_poly.pdbx_seq_one_letter_code
_entity_poly.pdbx_strand_id
1 'polypeptide(L)' 'MTQRTAESEQRREIGHDEYDPIGTLALIGLYFLILVILWFFMYFVEFLGNDPTVVGAIVAVVGIA' A
#
# COMPACT_ATOMS: atom_id res chain seq x y z
N MET A 1 26.45 -29.51 23.00
CA MET A 1 25.01 -29.40 23.31
C MET A 1 24.75 -28.06 23.99
N THR A 2 24.90 -26.95 23.25
CA THR A 2 24.88 -25.58 23.84
C THR A 2 23.98 -24.62 23.06
N GLN A 3 23.46 -25.04 21.89
CA GLN A 3 22.73 -24.15 20.99
C GLN A 3 21.21 -24.08 21.24
N ARG A 4 20.62 -25.02 21.98
CA ARG A 4 19.15 -25.09 22.20
C ARG A 4 18.62 -24.13 23.26
N THR A 5 19.45 -23.70 24.21
CA THR A 5 19.01 -22.90 25.36
C THR A 5 19.00 -21.39 25.07
N ALA A 6 19.83 -20.94 24.12
CA ALA A 6 19.92 -19.53 23.74
C ALA A 6 18.68 -19.05 22.96
N GLU A 7 18.02 -19.93 22.21
CA GLU A 7 16.85 -19.56 21.38
C GLU A 7 15.56 -19.40 22.22
N SER A 8 15.45 -20.12 23.34
CA SER A 8 14.26 -20.09 24.21
C SER A 8 14.20 -18.86 25.12
N GLU A 9 15.33 -18.22 25.43
CA GLU A 9 15.40 -17.07 26.35
C GLU A 9 14.98 -15.75 25.67
N GLN A 10 14.93 -15.72 24.33
CA GLN A 10 14.72 -14.48 23.57
C GLN A 10 13.25 -14.16 23.29
N ARG A 11 12.31 -15.09 23.54
CA ARG A 11 10.87 -14.87 23.31
C ARG A 11 10.17 -14.47 24.60
N ARG A 12 10.24 -13.18 24.92
CA ARG A 12 9.44 -12.54 25.98
C ARG A 12 8.09 -12.11 25.39
N GLU A 13 6.99 -12.51 26.02
CA GLU A 13 5.67 -11.95 25.71
C GLU A 13 5.67 -10.46 26.10
N ILE A 14 5.35 -9.59 25.14
CA ILE A 14 5.26 -8.14 25.37
C ILE A 14 3.81 -7.77 25.66
N GLY A 15 3.59 -6.95 26.68
CA GLY A 15 2.26 -6.42 27.02
C GLY A 15 1.76 -5.46 25.94
N HIS A 16 0.44 -5.31 25.81
CA HIS A 16 -0.16 -4.41 24.82
C HIS A 16 0.17 -2.93 25.10
N ASP A 17 0.35 -2.61 26.37
CA ASP A 17 0.73 -1.32 26.95
C ASP A 17 2.22 -0.97 26.72
N GLU A 18 3.07 -1.96 26.43
CA GLU A 18 4.47 -1.74 26.02
C GLU A 18 4.61 -1.69 24.49
N TYR A 19 3.56 -2.07 23.75
CA TYR A 19 3.56 -2.05 22.29
C TYR A 19 3.17 -0.66 21.75
N ASP A 20 4.16 0.06 21.22
CA ASP A 20 3.96 1.38 20.60
C ASP A 20 4.24 1.34 19.09
N PRO A 21 3.20 1.23 18.23
CA PRO A 21 3.35 1.06 16.79
C PRO A 21 3.48 2.37 15.99
N ILE A 22 3.98 3.46 16.57
CA ILE A 22 4.15 4.75 15.85
C ILE A 22 4.95 4.59 14.56
N GLY A 23 6.03 3.78 14.58
CA GLY A 23 6.85 3.54 13.39
C GLY A 23 6.08 2.84 12.28
N THR A 24 5.30 1.81 12.61
CA THR A 24 4.44 1.10 11.65
C THR A 24 3.35 2.02 11.10
N LEU A 25 2.74 2.85 11.95
CA LEU A 25 1.74 3.83 11.54
C LEU A 25 2.33 4.87 10.58
N ALA A 26 3.55 5.36 10.84
CA ALA A 26 4.25 6.27 9.97
C ALA A 26 4.54 5.65 8.59
N LEU A 27 4.99 4.39 8.55
CA LEU A 27 5.24 3.66 7.30
C LEU A 27 3.97 3.49 6.47
N ILE A 28 2.87 3.06 7.09
CA ILE A 28 1.58 2.89 6.43
C ILE A 28 1.05 4.25 5.94
N GLY A 29 1.13 5.29 6.78
CA GLY A 29 0.70 6.64 6.43
C GLY A 29 1.48 7.22 5.24
N LEU A 30 2.81 7.07 5.24
CA LEU A 30 3.66 7.47 4.13
C LEU A 30 3.32 6.69 2.84
N TYR A 31 3.15 5.38 2.95
CA TYR A 31 2.76 4.53 1.82
C TYR A 31 1.41 4.95 1.23
N PHE A 32 0.41 5.18 2.07
CA PHE A 32 -0.90 5.65 1.66
C PHE A 32 -0.83 7.02 0.97
N LEU A 33 -0.02 7.95 1.51
CA LEU A 33 0.19 9.26 0.90
C LEU A 33 0.78 9.13 -0.51
N ILE A 34 1.77 8.27 -0.70
CA ILE A 34 2.35 7.99 -2.02
C ILE A 34 1.29 7.45 -2.98
N LEU A 35 0.45 6.50 -2.54
CA LEU A 35 -0.62 5.95 -3.36
C LEU A 35 -1.62 7.02 -3.80
N VAL A 36 -2.05 7.90 -2.89
CA VAL A 36 -2.98 9.00 -3.21
C VAL A 36 -2.34 9.95 -4.22
N ILE A 37 -1.07 10.32 -4.04
CA ILE A 37 -0.34 11.17 -4.99
C ILE A 37 -0.27 10.52 -6.37
N LEU A 38 0.11 9.25 -6.45
CA LEU A 38 0.19 8.51 -7.72
C LEU A 38 -1.19 8.38 -8.37
N TRP A 39 -2.24 8.12 -7.59
CA TRP A 39 -3.61 8.04 -8.06
C TRP A 39 -4.08 9.37 -8.66
N PHE A 40 -3.87 10.49 -7.94
CA PHE A 40 -4.17 11.82 -8.46
C PHE A 40 -3.36 12.12 -9.71
N PHE A 41 -2.05 11.82 -9.73
CA PHE A 41 -1.20 12.04 -10.89
C PHE A 41 -1.70 11.28 -12.13
N MET A 42 -2.04 10.00 -11.98
CA MET A 42 -2.63 9.20 -13.06
C MET A 42 -3.96 9.78 -13.54
N TYR A 43 -4.80 10.28 -12.63
CA TYR A 43 -6.03 10.97 -13.00
C TYR A 43 -5.75 12.21 -13.88
N PHE A 44 -4.76 13.04 -13.52
CA PHE A 44 -4.39 14.17 -14.39
C PHE A 44 -3.88 13.68 -15.76
N VAL A 45 -3.05 12.64 -15.81
CA VAL A 45 -2.54 12.09 -17.07
C VAL A 45 -3.66 11.54 -17.97
N GLU A 46 -4.68 10.91 -17.40
CA GLU A 46 -5.79 10.32 -18.16
C GLU A 46 -6.86 11.35 -18.55
N PHE A 47 -7.14 12.34 -17.70
CA PHE A 47 -8.30 13.23 -17.86
C PHE A 47 -7.96 14.70 -18.21
N LEU A 48 -6.68 15.13 -18.16
CA LEU A 48 -6.26 16.43 -18.72
C LEU A 48 -5.76 16.26 -20.16
N GLY A 49 -6.64 16.59 -21.12
CA GLY A 49 -6.24 16.86 -22.51
C GLY A 49 -6.43 15.72 -23.51
N ASN A 50 -7.01 14.58 -23.12
CA ASN A 50 -7.44 13.54 -24.05
C ASN A 50 -8.75 12.90 -23.55
N ASP A 51 -9.66 12.56 -24.46
CA ASP A 51 -10.88 11.80 -24.14
C ASP A 51 -10.50 10.45 -23.48
N PRO A 52 -11.34 9.90 -22.56
CA PRO A 52 -10.98 8.75 -21.72
C PRO A 52 -10.54 7.53 -22.54
N THR A 53 -9.24 7.27 -22.59
CA THR A 53 -8.65 6.24 -23.44
C THR A 53 -8.89 4.83 -22.92
N VAL A 54 -8.97 4.63 -21.61
CA VAL A 54 -9.08 3.28 -21.03
C VAL A 54 -10.53 2.78 -21.03
N VAL A 55 -11.50 3.64 -20.72
CA VAL A 55 -12.94 3.28 -20.80
C VAL A 55 -13.44 3.32 -22.26
N GLY A 56 -12.97 4.28 -23.07
CA GLY A 56 -13.36 4.40 -24.48
C GLY A 56 -12.88 3.23 -25.33
N ALA A 57 -11.65 2.72 -25.11
CA ALA A 57 -11.14 1.58 -25.84
C ALA A 57 -11.89 0.27 -25.51
N ILE A 58 -12.26 0.05 -24.26
CA ILE A 58 -13.03 -1.14 -23.85
C ILE A 58 -14.46 -1.08 -24.41
N VAL A 59 -15.11 0.10 -24.40
CA VAL A 59 -16.44 0.27 -25.03
C VAL A 59 -16.37 0.08 -26.55
N ALA A 60 -15.32 0.57 -27.21
CA ALA A 60 -15.12 0.40 -28.65
C ALA A 60 -14.89 -1.07 -29.06
N VAL A 61 -14.19 -1.85 -28.24
CA VAL A 61 -13.89 -3.27 -28.51
C VAL A 61 -15.11 -4.17 -28.31
N VAL A 62 -16.03 -3.83 -27.40
CA VAL A 62 -17.24 -4.62 -27.13
C VAL A 62 -18.38 -4.32 -28.13
N GLY A 63 -18.22 -3.33 -29.02
CA GLY A 63 -19.12 -3.13 -30.16
C GLY A 63 -20.58 -2.85 -29.79
N ILE A 64 -20.82 -2.10 -28.70
CA ILE A 64 -22.15 -1.61 -28.31
C ILE A 64 -22.25 -0.10 -28.56
N ALA A 65 -21.85 0.32 -29.76
CA ALA A 65 -22.03 1.70 -30.25
C ALA A 65 -22.88 1.69 -31.52
#